data_AF-A0A3C0ARD5-F1
#
_entry.id   AF-A0A3C0ARD5-F1
#
_cell.length_a   1.000
_cell.length_b   1.000
_cell.length_c   1.000
_cell.angle_alpha   90.00
_cell.angle_beta   90.00
_cell.angle_gamma   90.00
#
_symmetry.space_group_name_H-M   'P 1'
#
loop_
_entity.id
_entity.type
_entity.pdbx_description
1 polymer ?
#
loop_
_entity_poly.entity_id
_entity_poly.type
_entity_poly.pdbx_seq_one_letter_code
_entity_poly.pdbx_strand_id
1 'polypeptide(L)'
;MFPGISSNNYWHNARQQETAFMQKMLIFLILFTGCLSTAYAQSEYRVLPRDFNADKTEQMMRAYLRQQVHAAMEKRRSELEAALKSDKALAAYQQQRREALQQSLGILPERTALNPQTMGTIQQPGFTVEKILYESQPGFHVTANLYRPEGTGPFPAILHPVGHSENGKAYESYQRANRLLARHGFIVLCFDPIGQGERKQLLDKKGTPHHRGSHEHQELGVAPILLGRSLGSYMLWDGVRGIDYLCSRPDVDQSRIGCTGNSGGGNLTSYLMAFDDRIVAAAPGCFMTTHRFKNESPGPGDAEQNLYGQIGAGFDHPDYILTRAPQPTLILSATRDFVPIDGTWDAYRQAKRVYTRLGYPERVDLIEANDKHGFSQRLREGAVRFFARWLQKRHLEAFEVDDSPVLTDQELQVTLQGQVLKLQHERSLFDLFTDYEKQLAENRPPLTRELVRQVTGIRTLQDLPEPGIKRFENKKSTNSPQRLILTPEPGIQLPALYWSQGNETPILIAPSAGMNSSVKTAEQLNSQGHPVLIVEVRDTGETKTRNWRFPGADYYISHMLGRCWLGMQAEDLLVSARWLQSQHKANQVEL
;
A
#
# COMPACT_ATOMS: atom_id res chain seq x y z
N MET A 1 25.29 -18.95 71.68
CA MET A 1 26.45 -19.17 70.78
C MET A 1 26.24 -18.33 69.53
N PHE A 2 27.10 -17.33 69.30
CA PHE A 2 27.24 -16.65 68.02
C PHE A 2 27.90 -17.60 67.00
N PRO A 3 27.55 -17.53 65.71
CA PRO A 3 28.33 -16.74 64.73
C PRO A 3 27.40 -16.05 63.69
N GLY A 4 27.76 -15.06 62.87
CA GLY A 4 29.04 -14.50 62.42
C GLY A 4 28.72 -13.89 61.04
N ILE A 5 28.42 -12.59 60.98
CA ILE A 5 28.10 -11.89 59.71
C ILE A 5 29.41 -11.48 59.05
N SER A 6 29.70 -12.02 57.85
CA SER A 6 30.84 -11.61 57.05
C SER A 6 30.52 -10.30 56.30
N SER A 7 31.35 -9.28 56.52
CA SER A 7 31.22 -7.92 56.00
C SER A 7 31.87 -7.69 54.63
N ASN A 8 32.19 -8.76 53.88
CA ASN A 8 33.00 -8.65 52.65
C ASN A 8 32.21 -8.51 51.33
N ASN A 9 30.88 -8.67 51.33
CA ASN A 9 30.10 -8.63 50.08
C ASN A 9 29.45 -7.28 49.75
N TYR A 10 29.44 -6.31 50.67
CA TYR A 10 28.81 -5.01 50.44
C TYR A 10 29.68 -4.04 49.64
N TRP A 11 31.01 -4.09 49.80
CA TRP A 11 31.92 -3.17 49.10
C TRP A 11 32.23 -3.58 47.66
N HIS A 12 32.06 -4.86 47.32
CA HIS A 12 32.33 -5.36 45.97
C HIS A 12 31.19 -5.06 44.99
N ASN A 13 29.94 -5.14 45.45
CA ASN A 13 28.76 -4.80 44.64
C ASN A 13 28.63 -3.29 44.39
N ALA A 14 28.99 -2.44 45.34
CA ALA A 14 28.96 -0.98 45.17
C ALA A 14 29.95 -0.50 44.10
N ARG A 15 31.18 -1.03 44.09
CA ARG A 15 32.19 -0.70 43.06
C ARG A 15 31.85 -1.23 41.67
N GLN A 16 31.17 -2.37 41.56
CA GLN A 16 30.69 -2.90 40.28
C GLN A 16 29.52 -2.09 39.71
N GLN A 17 28.63 -1.57 40.57
CA GLN A 17 27.54 -0.70 40.14
C GLN A 17 28.02 0.69 39.72
N GLU A 18 29.00 1.28 40.42
CA GLU A 18 29.61 2.56 40.02
C GLU A 18 30.38 2.47 38.71
N THR A 19 31.11 1.38 38.48
CA THR A 19 31.84 1.18 37.21
C THR A 19 30.90 0.92 36.03
N ALA A 20 29.80 0.19 36.24
CA ALA A 20 28.76 0.00 35.24
C ALA A 20 27.99 1.30 34.94
N PHE A 21 27.77 2.16 35.93
CA PHE A 21 27.14 3.47 35.76
C PHE A 21 28.06 4.44 34.99
N MET A 22 29.35 4.51 35.35
CA MET A 22 30.33 5.32 34.62
C MET A 22 30.55 4.84 33.19
N GLN A 23 30.59 3.52 32.94
CA GLN A 23 30.66 2.98 31.56
C GLN A 23 29.43 3.35 30.73
N LYS A 24 28.22 3.29 31.31
CA LYS A 24 27.00 3.72 30.62
C LYS A 24 26.99 5.23 30.35
N MET A 25 27.49 6.05 31.27
CA MET A 25 27.59 7.50 31.09
C MET A 25 28.64 7.88 30.04
N LEU A 26 29.77 7.16 29.98
CA LEU A 26 30.82 7.34 28.98
C LEU A 26 30.36 6.90 27.58
N ILE A 27 29.62 5.78 27.48
CA ILE A 27 28.98 5.34 26.22
C ILE A 27 27.92 6.34 25.78
N PHE A 28 27.13 6.90 26.71
CA PHE A 28 26.16 7.95 26.41
C PHE A 28 26.86 9.23 25.93
N LEU A 29 27.97 9.65 26.55
CA LEU A 29 28.76 10.81 26.13
C LEU A 29 29.45 10.60 24.77
N ILE A 30 29.97 9.39 24.49
CA ILE A 30 30.60 9.04 23.20
C ILE A 30 29.54 8.96 22.09
N LEU A 31 28.34 8.44 22.38
CA LEU A 31 27.22 8.47 21.44
C LEU A 31 26.68 9.89 21.22
N PHE A 32 26.67 10.73 22.25
CA PHE A 32 26.22 12.13 22.14
C PHE A 32 27.24 13.01 21.40
N THR A 33 28.55 12.80 21.62
CA THR A 33 29.62 13.49 20.88
C THR A 33 29.78 12.96 19.45
N GLY A 34 29.52 11.66 19.21
CA GLY A 34 29.41 11.07 17.87
C GLY A 34 28.16 11.52 17.09
N CYS A 35 27.03 11.75 17.78
CA CYS A 35 25.84 12.36 17.19
C CYS A 35 26.01 13.87 16.96
N LEU A 36 26.76 14.58 17.80
CA LEU A 36 27.08 15.99 17.58
C LEU A 36 28.07 16.16 16.42
N SER A 37 29.12 15.35 16.30
CA SER A 37 30.09 15.45 15.20
C SER A 37 29.50 15.09 13.83
N THR A 38 28.56 14.14 13.76
CA THR A 38 27.81 13.83 12.54
C THR A 38 26.75 14.89 12.20
N ALA A 39 26.12 15.52 13.22
CA ALA A 39 25.20 16.64 13.01
C ALA A 39 25.91 17.94 12.54
N TYR A 40 27.17 18.17 12.94
CA TYR A 40 27.96 19.30 12.44
C TYR A 40 28.49 19.06 11.01
N ALA A 41 28.76 17.82 10.60
CA ALA A 41 29.23 17.49 9.25
C ALA A 41 28.17 17.73 8.15
N GLN A 42 26.88 17.82 8.50
CA GLN A 42 25.81 18.18 7.56
C GLN A 42 25.68 19.70 7.31
N SER A 43 26.46 20.54 7.98
CA SER A 43 26.21 21.99 8.03
C SER A 43 26.97 22.85 7.02
N GLU A 44 28.13 22.41 6.51
CA GLU A 44 29.01 23.28 5.71
C GLU A 44 28.56 23.44 4.25
N TYR A 45 28.16 22.34 3.60
CA TYR A 45 27.83 22.30 2.17
C TYR A 45 26.33 22.25 1.87
N ARG A 46 25.49 22.49 2.89
CA ARG A 46 24.04 22.49 2.70
C ARG A 46 23.60 23.63 1.77
N VAL A 47 22.71 23.34 0.83
CA VAL A 47 22.20 24.31 -0.16
C VAL A 47 20.81 24.82 0.21
N LEU A 48 19.89 23.92 0.58
CA LEU A 48 18.52 24.25 0.94
C LEU A 48 18.42 24.63 2.43
N PRO A 49 17.41 25.43 2.82
CA PRO A 49 17.10 25.69 4.21
C PRO A 49 16.97 24.38 5.03
N ARG A 50 17.32 24.41 6.33
CA ARG A 50 17.22 23.23 7.20
C ARG A 50 15.78 22.73 7.35
N ASP A 51 14.83 23.64 7.19
CA ASP A 51 13.40 23.45 7.28
C ASP A 51 12.71 23.24 5.92
N PHE A 52 13.45 23.05 4.83
CA PHE A 52 12.91 22.94 3.46
C PHE A 52 11.75 21.93 3.32
N ASN A 53 11.82 20.79 4.00
CA ASN A 53 10.75 19.77 4.07
C ASN A 53 10.19 19.60 5.50
N ALA A 54 10.28 20.63 6.35
CA ALA A 54 9.78 20.57 7.72
C ALA A 54 8.25 20.54 7.77
N ASP A 55 7.59 21.33 6.93
CA ASP A 55 6.14 21.26 6.77
C ASP A 55 5.76 19.99 6.02
N LYS A 56 5.01 19.11 6.69
CA LYS A 56 4.58 17.83 6.12
C LYS A 56 3.68 17.98 4.92
N THR A 57 2.88 19.04 4.81
CA THR A 57 1.96 19.21 3.67
C THR A 57 2.62 19.83 2.45
N GLU A 58 3.74 20.53 2.65
CA GLU A 58 4.46 21.27 1.60
C GLU A 58 5.81 20.65 1.23
N GLN A 59 6.08 19.41 1.66
CA GLN A 59 7.28 18.69 1.22
C GLN A 59 7.30 18.57 -0.30
N MET A 60 8.48 18.78 -0.90
CA MET A 60 8.64 18.94 -2.34
C MET A 60 7.94 17.86 -3.18
N MET A 61 8.25 16.57 -2.92
CA MET A 61 7.67 15.48 -3.70
C MET A 61 6.17 15.30 -3.45
N ARG A 62 5.73 15.47 -2.21
CA ARG A 62 4.31 15.43 -1.86
C ARG A 62 3.53 16.51 -2.62
N ALA A 63 4.00 17.75 -2.58
CA ALA A 63 3.35 18.87 -3.26
C ALA A 63 3.34 18.66 -4.79
N TYR A 64 4.45 18.20 -5.36
CA TYR A 64 4.59 17.92 -6.80
C TYR A 64 3.66 16.79 -7.29
N LEU A 65 3.58 15.68 -6.56
CA LEU A 65 2.73 14.54 -6.93
C LEU A 65 1.26 14.82 -6.67
N ARG A 66 0.93 15.55 -5.59
CA ARG A 66 -0.43 15.97 -5.27
C ARG A 66 -1.08 16.74 -6.42
N GLN A 67 -0.36 17.68 -7.03
CA GLN A 67 -0.87 18.43 -8.17
C GLN A 67 -1.26 17.52 -9.35
N GLN A 68 -0.48 16.47 -9.59
CA GLN A 68 -0.76 15.51 -10.67
C GLN A 68 -1.95 14.61 -10.34
N VAL A 69 -2.06 14.14 -9.09
CA VAL A 69 -3.24 13.42 -8.63
C VAL A 69 -4.48 14.28 -8.81
N HIS A 70 -4.43 15.56 -8.42
CA HIS A 70 -5.55 16.49 -8.59
C HIS A 70 -5.93 16.66 -10.07
N ALA A 71 -4.95 16.86 -10.95
CA ALA A 71 -5.20 17.00 -12.38
C ALA A 71 -5.85 15.73 -12.98
N ALA A 72 -5.35 14.54 -12.62
CA ALA A 72 -5.91 13.27 -13.08
C ALA A 72 -7.35 13.06 -12.58
N MET A 73 -7.62 13.37 -11.30
CA MET A 73 -8.96 13.21 -10.73
C MET A 73 -9.96 14.26 -11.24
N GLU A 74 -9.52 15.48 -11.55
CA GLU A 74 -10.36 16.50 -12.17
C GLU A 74 -10.73 16.14 -13.62
N LYS A 75 -9.76 15.61 -14.38
CA LYS A 75 -10.02 15.07 -15.72
C LYS A 75 -11.05 13.94 -15.66
N ARG A 76 -10.85 12.96 -14.77
CA ARG A 76 -11.79 11.86 -14.54
C ARG A 76 -13.18 12.37 -14.14
N ARG A 77 -13.25 13.41 -13.28
CA ARG A 77 -14.52 14.02 -12.87
C ARG A 77 -15.25 14.63 -14.07
N SER A 78 -14.54 15.36 -14.92
CA SER A 78 -15.09 15.92 -16.16
C SER A 78 -15.61 14.84 -17.11
N GLU A 79 -14.91 13.70 -17.23
CA GLU A 79 -15.35 12.54 -18.00
C GLU A 79 -16.65 11.93 -17.43
N LEU A 80 -16.77 11.80 -16.10
CA LEU A 80 -18.01 11.37 -15.46
C LEU A 80 -19.17 12.34 -15.72
N GLU A 81 -18.94 13.66 -15.62
CA GLU A 81 -19.98 14.66 -15.92
C GLU A 81 -20.46 14.58 -17.37
N ALA A 82 -19.55 14.31 -18.32
CA ALA A 82 -19.92 14.08 -19.71
C ALA A 82 -20.72 12.77 -19.88
N ALA A 83 -20.32 11.71 -19.18
CA ALA A 83 -20.96 10.40 -19.22
C ALA A 83 -22.42 10.43 -18.70
N LEU A 84 -22.70 11.24 -17.67
CA LEU A 84 -24.04 11.38 -17.08
C LEU A 84 -25.10 11.96 -18.04
N LYS A 85 -24.70 12.50 -19.20
CA LYS A 85 -25.61 13.08 -20.19
C LYS A 85 -26.48 12.03 -20.91
N SER A 86 -26.05 10.78 -21.01
CA SER A 86 -26.84 9.71 -21.65
C SER A 86 -26.46 8.33 -21.14
N ASP A 87 -27.40 7.38 -21.21
CA ASP A 87 -27.18 6.00 -20.76
C ASP A 87 -26.06 5.32 -21.59
N LYS A 88 -25.98 5.62 -22.89
CA LYS A 88 -24.91 5.13 -23.77
C LYS A 88 -23.52 5.64 -23.34
N ALA A 89 -23.42 6.93 -23.02
CA ALA A 89 -22.15 7.52 -22.57
C ALA A 89 -21.74 6.99 -21.18
N LEU A 90 -22.71 6.77 -20.29
CA LEU A 90 -22.48 6.16 -18.99
C LEU A 90 -22.00 4.71 -19.12
N ALA A 91 -22.62 3.90 -19.98
CA ALA A 91 -22.18 2.52 -20.24
C ALA A 91 -20.75 2.48 -20.81
N ALA A 92 -20.41 3.40 -21.72
CA ALA A 92 -19.05 3.53 -22.26
C ALA A 92 -18.03 3.92 -21.16
N TYR A 93 -18.41 4.86 -20.28
CA TYR A 93 -17.58 5.23 -19.13
C TYR A 93 -17.33 4.04 -18.20
N GLN A 94 -18.38 3.28 -17.86
CA GLN A 94 -18.24 2.08 -17.01
C GLN A 94 -17.31 1.04 -17.66
N GLN A 95 -17.44 0.82 -18.96
CA GLN A 95 -16.57 -0.11 -19.70
C GLN A 95 -15.11 0.34 -19.69
N GLN A 96 -14.85 1.62 -19.98
CA GLN A 96 -13.50 2.18 -19.92
C GLN A 96 -12.87 2.03 -18.52
N ARG A 97 -13.65 2.22 -17.46
CA ARG A 97 -13.15 2.04 -16.08
C ARG A 97 -12.89 0.57 -15.73
N ARG A 98 -13.71 -0.37 -16.21
CA ARG A 98 -13.42 -1.80 -16.05
C ARG A 98 -12.12 -2.19 -16.73
N GLU A 99 -11.90 -1.71 -17.95
CA GLU A 99 -10.64 -1.94 -18.69
C GLU A 99 -9.43 -1.34 -17.96
N ALA A 100 -9.55 -0.10 -17.44
CA ALA A 100 -8.51 0.52 -16.64
C ALA A 100 -8.18 -0.28 -15.37
N LEU A 101 -9.19 -0.76 -14.64
CA LEU A 101 -8.97 -1.61 -13.47
C LEU A 101 -8.28 -2.92 -13.84
N GLN A 102 -8.72 -3.57 -14.91
CA GLN A 102 -8.12 -4.83 -15.38
C GLN A 102 -6.65 -4.65 -15.78
N GLN A 103 -6.32 -3.55 -16.46
CA GLN A 103 -4.92 -3.20 -16.78
C GLN A 103 -4.08 -3.01 -15.52
N SER A 104 -4.61 -2.29 -14.52
CA SER A 104 -3.92 -2.05 -13.24
C SER A 104 -3.76 -3.30 -12.36
N LEU A 105 -4.69 -4.25 -12.44
CA LEU A 105 -4.60 -5.55 -11.74
C LEU A 105 -3.61 -6.51 -12.42
N GLY A 106 -3.35 -6.32 -13.71
CA GLY A 106 -2.51 -7.20 -14.51
C GLY A 106 -3.17 -8.56 -14.80
N ILE A 107 -2.38 -9.48 -15.33
CA ILE A 107 -2.84 -10.85 -15.63
C ILE A 107 -3.02 -11.61 -14.32
N LEU A 108 -4.20 -12.19 -14.10
CA LEU A 108 -4.48 -13.06 -12.95
C LEU A 108 -4.11 -14.52 -13.28
N PRO A 109 -3.85 -15.37 -12.27
CA PRO A 109 -3.53 -16.78 -12.51
C PRO A 109 -4.71 -17.53 -13.14
N GLU A 110 -4.44 -18.71 -13.71
CA GLU A 110 -5.51 -19.61 -14.14
C GLU A 110 -6.18 -20.29 -12.95
N ARG A 111 -7.47 -20.64 -13.10
CA ARG A 111 -8.19 -21.41 -12.09
C ARG A 111 -7.67 -22.85 -12.06
N THR A 112 -7.18 -23.29 -10.90
CA THR A 112 -6.74 -24.68 -10.66
C THR A 112 -7.76 -25.45 -9.80
N ALA A 113 -7.47 -26.68 -9.38
CA ALA A 113 -8.30 -27.35 -8.37
C ALA A 113 -8.22 -26.58 -7.03
N LEU A 114 -9.34 -26.52 -6.29
CA LEU A 114 -9.38 -25.87 -4.95
C LEU A 114 -8.85 -26.78 -3.84
N ASN A 115 -8.89 -28.10 -4.04
CA ASN A 115 -8.51 -29.11 -3.04
C ASN A 115 -9.01 -28.81 -1.61
N PRO A 116 -10.31 -28.46 -1.41
CA PRO A 116 -10.77 -27.97 -0.12
C PRO A 116 -10.83 -29.08 0.92
N GLN A 117 -10.48 -28.76 2.16
CA GLN A 117 -10.50 -29.65 3.32
C GLN A 117 -11.18 -28.98 4.50
N THR A 118 -12.07 -29.71 5.18
CA THR A 118 -12.62 -29.29 6.47
C THR A 118 -11.75 -29.85 7.58
N MET A 119 -10.94 -28.99 8.19
CA MET A 119 -9.94 -29.34 9.21
C MET A 119 -10.55 -29.50 10.61
N GLY A 120 -11.80 -29.06 10.79
CA GLY A 120 -12.53 -29.22 12.03
C GLY A 120 -13.83 -28.41 12.03
N THR A 121 -14.68 -28.71 13.00
CA THR A 121 -16.03 -28.14 13.10
C THR A 121 -16.32 -27.79 14.55
N ILE A 122 -16.86 -26.60 14.80
CA ILE A 122 -17.25 -26.12 16.14
C ILE A 122 -18.74 -25.80 16.12
N GLN A 123 -19.50 -26.46 16.98
CA GLN A 123 -20.91 -26.15 17.17
C GLN A 123 -21.06 -24.86 17.97
N GLN A 124 -21.95 -23.97 17.53
CA GLN A 124 -22.35 -22.76 18.26
C GLN A 124 -23.88 -22.69 18.31
N PRO A 125 -24.46 -21.87 19.20
CA PRO A 125 -25.90 -21.64 19.20
C PRO A 125 -26.36 -20.91 17.93
N GLY A 126 -27.13 -21.59 17.07
CA GLY A 126 -27.74 -21.05 15.86
C GLY A 126 -26.90 -21.15 14.57
N PHE A 127 -25.67 -21.65 14.66
CA PHE A 127 -24.77 -21.83 13.52
C PHE A 127 -23.61 -22.78 13.86
N THR A 128 -22.87 -23.19 12.86
CA THR A 128 -21.65 -24.01 12.99
C THR A 128 -20.48 -23.26 12.37
N VAL A 129 -19.27 -23.39 12.94
CA VAL A 129 -18.03 -22.89 12.34
C VAL A 129 -17.24 -24.06 11.78
N GLU A 130 -17.04 -24.09 10.47
CA GLU A 130 -16.17 -25.04 9.77
C GLU A 130 -14.80 -24.37 9.54
N LYS A 131 -13.72 -25.08 9.85
CA LYS A 131 -12.34 -24.66 9.58
C LYS A 131 -11.94 -25.17 8.20
N ILE A 132 -11.85 -24.27 7.23
CA ILE A 132 -11.63 -24.62 5.83
C ILE A 132 -10.20 -24.28 5.43
N LEU A 133 -9.55 -25.23 4.78
CA LEU A 133 -8.30 -25.06 4.06
C LEU A 133 -8.58 -25.27 2.57
N TYR A 134 -8.17 -24.36 1.70
CA TYR A 134 -8.28 -24.54 0.24
C TYR A 134 -7.09 -23.91 -0.48
N GLU A 135 -6.81 -24.34 -1.71
CA GLU A 135 -5.76 -23.80 -2.56
C GLU A 135 -6.30 -22.67 -3.45
N SER A 136 -5.67 -21.49 -3.38
CA SER A 136 -5.92 -20.44 -4.38
C SER A 136 -5.06 -20.62 -5.62
N GLN A 137 -3.88 -21.20 -5.45
CA GLN A 137 -2.95 -21.68 -6.48
C GLN A 137 -2.35 -23.02 -6.00
N PRO A 138 -1.83 -23.88 -6.89
CA PRO A 138 -1.30 -25.19 -6.50
C PRO A 138 -0.25 -25.09 -5.38
N GLY A 139 -0.50 -25.76 -4.25
CA GLY A 139 0.39 -25.73 -3.07
C GLY A 139 0.41 -24.40 -2.31
N PHE A 140 -0.45 -23.43 -2.62
CA PHE A 140 -0.55 -22.16 -1.88
C PHE A 140 -1.92 -22.08 -1.19
N HIS A 141 -1.93 -22.33 0.12
CA HIS A 141 -3.17 -22.52 0.86
C HIS A 141 -3.71 -21.21 1.46
N VAL A 142 -5.04 -21.15 1.49
CA VAL A 142 -5.84 -20.15 2.17
C VAL A 142 -6.58 -20.81 3.33
N THR A 143 -6.42 -20.21 4.51
CA THR A 143 -7.12 -20.61 5.74
C THR A 143 -8.38 -19.76 5.92
N ALA A 144 -9.50 -20.40 6.19
CA ALA A 144 -10.78 -19.73 6.38
C ALA A 144 -11.63 -20.36 7.49
N ASN A 145 -12.49 -19.56 8.11
CA ASN A 145 -13.59 -20.03 8.92
C ASN A 145 -14.90 -19.77 8.16
N LEU A 146 -15.65 -20.84 7.90
CA LEU A 146 -16.97 -20.79 7.29
C LEU A 146 -18.02 -20.87 8.40
N TYR A 147 -18.82 -19.82 8.55
CA TYR A 147 -19.94 -19.77 9.48
C TYR A 147 -21.19 -20.20 8.73
N ARG A 148 -21.74 -21.35 9.10
CA ARG A 148 -22.89 -21.97 8.44
C ARG A 148 -24.13 -21.86 9.34
N PRO A 149 -25.24 -21.26 8.89
CA PRO A 149 -26.48 -21.24 9.66
C PRO A 149 -27.06 -22.64 9.85
N GLU A 150 -27.90 -22.83 10.86
CA GLU A 150 -28.71 -24.06 10.99
C GLU A 150 -29.72 -24.20 9.84
N GLY A 151 -30.09 -25.45 9.51
CA GLY A 151 -31.05 -25.78 8.45
C GLY A 151 -30.43 -26.41 7.20
N THR A 152 -31.27 -26.67 6.20
CA THR A 152 -30.91 -27.47 5.00
C THR A 152 -30.41 -26.66 3.81
N GLY A 153 -30.56 -25.33 3.80
CA GLY A 153 -30.18 -24.47 2.68
C GLY A 153 -31.09 -24.64 1.44
N PRO A 154 -30.68 -24.14 0.26
CA PRO A 154 -29.45 -23.38 0.03
C PRO A 154 -29.53 -21.96 0.59
N PHE A 155 -28.43 -21.50 1.17
CA PHE A 155 -28.33 -20.19 1.81
C PHE A 155 -27.66 -19.16 0.89
N PRO A 156 -28.05 -17.87 0.94
CA PRO A 156 -27.19 -16.82 0.40
C PRO A 156 -25.83 -16.85 1.12
N ALA A 157 -24.78 -16.51 0.40
CA ALA A 157 -23.42 -16.54 0.93
C ALA A 157 -22.80 -15.15 0.96
N ILE A 158 -21.92 -14.91 1.93
CA ILE A 158 -21.14 -13.68 2.07
C ILE A 158 -19.66 -14.08 2.10
N LEU A 159 -18.87 -13.54 1.17
CA LEU A 159 -17.42 -13.56 1.31
C LEU A 159 -17.00 -12.39 2.22
N HIS A 160 -16.24 -12.69 3.28
CA HIS A 160 -15.75 -11.71 4.23
C HIS A 160 -14.22 -11.63 4.22
N PRO A 161 -13.61 -10.85 3.29
CA PRO A 161 -12.20 -10.48 3.41
C PRO A 161 -12.00 -9.58 4.63
N VAL A 162 -10.93 -9.82 5.40
CA VAL A 162 -10.65 -9.07 6.63
C VAL A 162 -9.54 -8.04 6.45
N GLY A 163 -9.61 -6.93 7.20
CA GLY A 163 -8.55 -5.93 7.22
C GLY A 163 -7.41 -6.27 8.18
N HIS A 164 -6.48 -5.33 8.36
CA HIS A 164 -5.19 -5.44 9.06
C HIS A 164 -5.22 -5.78 10.57
N SER A 165 -5.88 -6.86 10.97
CA SER A 165 -5.73 -7.52 12.27
C SER A 165 -4.59 -8.55 12.20
N GLU A 166 -3.76 -8.61 13.25
CA GLU A 166 -2.66 -9.57 13.28
C GLU A 166 -3.15 -11.03 13.28
N ASN A 167 -4.20 -11.31 14.06
CA ASN A 167 -4.84 -12.62 14.11
C ASN A 167 -5.87 -12.87 12.99
N GLY A 168 -5.91 -12.00 11.97
CA GLY A 168 -6.69 -12.20 10.75
C GLY A 168 -8.17 -12.45 11.04
N LYS A 169 -8.69 -13.57 10.50
CA LYS A 169 -10.10 -14.00 10.61
C LYS A 169 -10.59 -14.21 12.04
N ALA A 170 -9.69 -14.40 13.01
CA ALA A 170 -10.02 -14.60 14.42
C ALA A 170 -10.26 -13.29 15.19
N TYR A 171 -10.06 -12.12 14.57
CA TYR A 171 -10.29 -10.85 15.25
C TYR A 171 -11.74 -10.67 15.71
N GLU A 172 -11.93 -10.19 16.95
CA GLU A 172 -13.23 -10.16 17.63
C GLU A 172 -14.33 -9.48 16.80
N SER A 173 -14.06 -8.31 16.21
CA SER A 173 -15.08 -7.60 15.43
C SER A 173 -15.53 -8.36 14.16
N TYR A 174 -14.63 -9.15 13.56
CA TYR A 174 -14.97 -9.98 12.40
C TYR A 174 -15.76 -11.21 12.84
N GLN A 175 -15.39 -11.84 13.95
CA GLN A 175 -16.19 -12.91 14.54
C GLN A 175 -17.61 -12.43 14.85
N ARG A 176 -17.77 -11.26 15.50
CA ARG A 176 -19.09 -10.67 15.79
C ARG A 176 -19.91 -10.45 14.52
N ALA A 177 -19.30 -9.91 13.46
CA ALA A 177 -19.97 -9.72 12.17
C ALA A 177 -20.42 -11.06 11.56
N ASN A 178 -19.55 -12.05 11.55
CA ASN A 178 -19.82 -13.38 10.99
C ASN A 178 -20.92 -14.13 11.74
N ARG A 179 -20.88 -14.09 13.08
CA ARG A 179 -21.92 -14.66 13.95
C ARG A 179 -23.28 -14.02 13.68
N LEU A 180 -23.31 -12.69 13.57
CA LEU A 180 -24.54 -11.96 13.31
C LEU A 180 -25.11 -12.32 11.93
N LEU A 181 -24.29 -12.29 10.88
CA LEU A 181 -24.69 -12.71 9.53
C LEU A 181 -25.19 -14.17 9.51
N ALA A 182 -24.46 -15.10 10.14
CA ALA A 182 -24.85 -16.50 10.20
C ALA A 182 -26.22 -16.69 10.88
N ARG A 183 -26.46 -16.05 12.01
CA ARG A 183 -27.79 -16.10 12.68
C ARG A 183 -28.92 -15.50 11.86
N HIS A 184 -28.61 -14.63 10.90
CA HIS A 184 -29.59 -14.09 9.96
C HIS A 184 -29.70 -14.91 8.66
N GLY A 185 -29.13 -16.12 8.61
CA GLY A 185 -29.33 -17.09 7.53
C GLY A 185 -28.39 -16.92 6.34
N PHE A 186 -27.16 -16.45 6.60
CA PHE A 186 -26.10 -16.36 5.59
C PHE A 186 -25.00 -17.37 5.88
N ILE A 187 -24.54 -18.09 4.85
CA ILE A 187 -23.22 -18.72 4.92
C ILE A 187 -22.17 -17.61 4.82
N VAL A 188 -21.16 -17.59 5.69
CA VAL A 188 -20.10 -16.57 5.65
C VAL A 188 -18.73 -17.21 5.59
N LEU A 189 -17.96 -16.95 4.54
CA LEU A 189 -16.58 -17.41 4.41
C LEU A 189 -15.63 -16.26 4.78
N CYS A 190 -14.97 -16.36 5.93
CA CYS A 190 -14.02 -15.38 6.43
C CYS A 190 -12.60 -15.98 6.35
N PHE A 191 -11.71 -15.41 5.53
CA PHE A 191 -10.40 -15.98 5.24
C PHE A 191 -9.26 -15.07 5.66
N ASP A 192 -8.09 -15.65 5.96
CA ASP A 192 -6.87 -14.89 6.27
C ASP A 192 -6.28 -14.30 4.97
N PRO A 193 -6.03 -12.99 4.89
CA PRO A 193 -5.23 -12.40 3.83
C PRO A 193 -3.77 -12.85 3.92
N ILE A 194 -3.05 -12.73 2.81
CA ILE A 194 -1.59 -12.91 2.77
C ILE A 194 -0.95 -11.97 3.80
N GLY A 195 -0.02 -12.45 4.63
CA GLY A 195 0.64 -11.62 5.66
C GLY A 195 -0.16 -11.40 6.95
N GLN A 196 -1.28 -12.12 7.14
CA GLN A 196 -2.12 -12.04 8.33
C GLN A 196 -2.55 -13.43 8.82
N GLY A 197 -2.94 -13.52 10.10
CA GLY A 197 -3.41 -14.76 10.71
C GLY A 197 -2.42 -15.90 10.52
N GLU A 198 -2.88 -17.01 9.96
CA GLU A 198 -2.05 -18.20 9.70
C GLU A 198 -1.18 -18.08 8.44
N ARG A 199 -1.28 -16.97 7.69
CA ARG A 199 -0.67 -16.82 6.36
C ARG A 199 0.49 -15.83 6.30
N LYS A 200 1.17 -15.62 7.43
CA LYS A 200 2.43 -14.88 7.51
C LYS A 200 3.47 -15.52 6.59
N GLN A 201 4.13 -14.73 5.75
CA GLN A 201 5.10 -15.16 4.74
C GLN A 201 6.55 -14.86 5.16
N LEU A 202 6.75 -13.86 6.03
CA LEU A 202 8.05 -13.48 6.56
C LEU A 202 8.19 -13.97 8.00
N LEU A 203 8.88 -15.11 8.16
CA LEU A 203 9.18 -15.72 9.45
C LEU A 203 10.64 -15.50 9.85
N ASP A 204 10.88 -15.31 11.15
CA ASP A 204 12.23 -15.28 11.70
C ASP A 204 12.87 -16.69 11.74
N LYS A 205 14.13 -16.78 12.18
CA LYS A 205 14.85 -18.06 12.30
C LYS A 205 14.19 -19.08 13.25
N LYS A 206 13.26 -18.64 14.10
CA LYS A 206 12.49 -19.49 15.02
C LYS A 206 11.12 -19.87 14.44
N GLY A 207 10.81 -19.46 13.21
CA GLY A 207 9.52 -19.70 12.57
C GLY A 207 8.39 -18.83 13.11
N THR A 208 8.71 -17.68 13.72
CA THR A 208 7.74 -16.72 14.27
C THR A 208 7.55 -15.55 13.29
N PRO A 209 6.34 -15.00 13.13
CA PRO A 209 6.12 -13.83 12.28
C PRO A 209 7.04 -12.65 12.62
N HIS A 210 7.77 -12.14 11.61
CA HIS A 210 8.75 -11.07 11.79
C HIS A 210 8.12 -9.67 11.81
N HIS A 211 6.98 -9.49 11.15
CA HIS A 211 6.32 -8.20 10.97
C HIS A 211 4.83 -8.23 11.29
N ARG A 212 4.30 -7.05 11.65
CA ARG A 212 2.86 -6.77 11.67
C ARG A 212 2.30 -6.75 10.24
N GLY A 213 1.01 -7.05 10.06
CA GLY A 213 0.40 -7.27 8.74
C GLY A 213 0.72 -6.17 7.72
N SER A 214 0.36 -4.93 8.00
CA SER A 214 0.64 -3.79 7.10
C SER A 214 2.13 -3.50 6.83
N HIS A 215 3.05 -3.89 7.72
CA HIS A 215 4.49 -3.75 7.46
C HIS A 215 5.00 -4.89 6.59
N GLU A 216 4.48 -6.10 6.81
CA GLU A 216 4.77 -7.25 5.96
C GLU A 216 4.28 -7.02 4.54
N HIS A 217 3.10 -6.43 4.36
CA HIS A 217 2.58 -6.07 3.04
C HIS A 217 3.52 -5.12 2.28
N GLN A 218 4.18 -4.18 2.97
CA GLN A 218 5.15 -3.29 2.34
C GLN A 218 6.33 -4.06 1.76
N GLU A 219 6.89 -5.00 2.53
CA GLU A 219 8.01 -5.84 2.08
C GLU A 219 7.58 -6.79 0.96
N LEU A 220 6.45 -7.48 1.13
CA LEU A 220 5.91 -8.42 0.15
C LEU A 220 5.48 -7.75 -1.15
N GLY A 221 5.12 -6.46 -1.10
CA GLY A 221 4.61 -5.69 -2.23
C GLY A 221 5.66 -5.25 -3.25
N VAL A 222 6.95 -5.27 -2.90
CA VAL A 222 8.03 -4.80 -3.78
C VAL A 222 8.22 -5.73 -4.97
N ALA A 223 8.40 -7.04 -4.71
CA ALA A 223 8.65 -8.04 -5.76
C ALA A 223 7.56 -8.10 -6.84
N PRO A 224 6.24 -8.17 -6.53
CA PRO A 224 5.21 -8.27 -7.56
C PRO A 224 5.16 -7.03 -8.46
N ILE A 225 5.50 -5.83 -7.96
CA ILE A 225 5.59 -4.62 -8.81
C ILE A 225 6.63 -4.80 -9.92
N LEU A 226 7.79 -5.40 -9.61
CA LEU A 226 8.84 -5.67 -10.60
C LEU A 226 8.41 -6.73 -11.63
N LEU A 227 7.45 -7.58 -11.27
CA LEU A 227 6.86 -8.60 -12.14
C LEU A 227 5.64 -8.07 -12.93
N GLY A 228 5.33 -6.78 -12.85
CA GLY A 228 4.15 -6.20 -13.51
C GLY A 228 2.82 -6.65 -12.88
N ARG A 229 2.83 -7.02 -11.61
CA ARG A 229 1.65 -7.36 -10.79
C ARG A 229 1.62 -6.49 -9.54
N SER A 230 0.69 -6.75 -8.64
CA SER A 230 0.62 -6.09 -7.32
C SER A 230 0.29 -7.10 -6.23
N LEU A 231 0.67 -6.83 -4.98
CA LEU A 231 0.23 -7.67 -3.86
C LEU A 231 -1.31 -7.74 -3.80
N GLY A 232 -1.99 -6.63 -4.11
CA GLY A 232 -3.44 -6.57 -4.22
C GLY A 232 -4.03 -7.54 -5.25
N SER A 233 -3.34 -7.81 -6.37
CA SER A 233 -3.79 -8.78 -7.37
C SER A 233 -3.74 -10.24 -6.85
N TYR A 234 -2.74 -10.59 -6.05
CA TYR A 234 -2.66 -11.91 -5.41
C TYR A 234 -3.74 -12.08 -4.34
N MET A 235 -3.98 -11.05 -3.53
CA MET A 235 -5.05 -11.08 -2.52
C MET A 235 -6.45 -11.09 -3.15
N LEU A 236 -6.67 -10.34 -4.23
CA LEU A 236 -7.87 -10.41 -5.05
C LEU A 236 -8.11 -11.84 -5.53
N TRP A 237 -7.06 -12.49 -6.04
CA TRP A 237 -7.16 -13.87 -6.51
C TRP A 237 -7.58 -14.83 -5.40
N ASP A 238 -7.01 -14.74 -4.19
CA ASP A 238 -7.44 -15.56 -3.05
C ASP A 238 -8.95 -15.41 -2.76
N GLY A 239 -9.47 -14.18 -2.88
CA GLY A 239 -10.90 -13.88 -2.75
C GLY A 239 -11.75 -14.47 -3.88
N VAL A 240 -11.32 -14.35 -5.14
CA VAL A 240 -12.00 -14.98 -6.31
C VAL A 240 -12.09 -16.49 -6.12
N ARG A 241 -11.01 -17.11 -5.62
CA ARG A 241 -10.95 -18.53 -5.31
C ARG A 241 -11.81 -18.91 -4.10
N GLY A 242 -11.97 -18.01 -3.14
CA GLY A 242 -12.97 -18.14 -2.07
C GLY A 242 -14.41 -18.15 -2.59
N ILE A 243 -14.73 -17.34 -3.60
CA ILE A 243 -16.05 -17.37 -4.28
C ILE A 243 -16.21 -18.68 -5.04
N ASP A 244 -15.16 -19.18 -5.71
CA ASP A 244 -15.19 -20.50 -6.37
C ASP A 244 -15.49 -21.61 -5.35
N TYR A 245 -14.91 -21.55 -4.14
CA TYR A 245 -15.23 -22.48 -3.06
C TYR A 245 -16.66 -22.35 -2.55
N LEU A 246 -17.16 -21.13 -2.34
CA LEU A 246 -18.58 -20.93 -1.99
C LEU A 246 -19.49 -21.53 -3.06
N CYS A 247 -19.16 -21.36 -4.34
CA CYS A 247 -19.96 -21.91 -5.43
C CYS A 247 -19.90 -23.45 -5.49
N SER A 248 -18.81 -24.09 -5.10
CA SER A 248 -18.73 -25.55 -5.16
C SER A 248 -19.59 -26.26 -4.10
N ARG A 249 -20.09 -25.53 -3.09
CA ARG A 249 -20.87 -26.11 -2.00
C ARG A 249 -22.36 -26.31 -2.37
N PRO A 250 -22.96 -27.45 -2.01
CA PRO A 250 -24.38 -27.72 -2.29
C PRO A 250 -25.36 -26.93 -1.41
N ASP A 251 -24.90 -26.40 -0.27
CA ASP A 251 -25.70 -25.62 0.66
C ASP A 251 -25.64 -24.10 0.41
N VAL A 252 -24.95 -23.66 -0.66
CA VAL A 252 -24.85 -22.27 -1.08
C VAL A 252 -25.70 -22.01 -2.32
N ASP A 253 -26.47 -20.93 -2.29
CA ASP A 253 -27.13 -20.38 -3.47
C ASP A 253 -26.17 -19.44 -4.21
N GLN A 254 -25.61 -19.93 -5.32
CA GLN A 254 -24.64 -19.19 -6.14
C GLN A 254 -25.21 -17.90 -6.75
N SER A 255 -26.53 -17.77 -6.86
CA SER A 255 -27.18 -16.56 -7.38
C SER A 255 -27.30 -15.45 -6.32
N ARG A 256 -26.90 -15.71 -5.08
CA ARG A 256 -27.07 -14.80 -3.94
C ARG A 256 -25.77 -14.65 -3.13
N ILE A 257 -24.70 -14.25 -3.81
CA ILE A 257 -23.39 -14.00 -3.17
C ILE A 257 -23.23 -12.51 -2.90
N GLY A 258 -22.88 -12.17 -1.66
CA GLY A 258 -22.47 -10.84 -1.25
C GLY A 258 -21.01 -10.79 -0.81
N CYS A 259 -20.48 -9.58 -0.64
CA CYS A 259 -19.13 -9.38 -0.13
C CYS A 259 -19.06 -8.18 0.82
N THR A 260 -18.42 -8.33 1.97
CA THR A 260 -18.23 -7.25 2.95
C THR A 260 -16.91 -7.40 3.65
N GLY A 261 -16.33 -6.29 4.08
CA GLY A 261 -15.10 -6.29 4.86
C GLY A 261 -14.78 -4.90 5.32
N ASN A 262 -13.89 -4.77 6.29
CA ASN A 262 -13.52 -3.48 6.88
C ASN A 262 -12.02 -3.19 6.70
N SER A 263 -11.64 -1.93 6.48
CA SER A 263 -10.25 -1.51 6.30
C SER A 263 -9.62 -2.15 5.04
N GLY A 264 -8.51 -2.89 5.16
CA GLY A 264 -7.97 -3.74 4.08
C GLY A 264 -9.01 -4.73 3.52
N GLY A 265 -9.91 -5.24 4.37
CA GLY A 265 -11.06 -6.03 3.91
C GLY A 265 -12.07 -5.20 3.11
N GLY A 266 -12.21 -3.91 3.39
CA GLY A 266 -13.02 -2.97 2.60
C GLY A 266 -12.38 -2.64 1.25
N ASN A 267 -11.04 -2.54 1.21
CA ASN A 267 -10.26 -2.47 -0.03
C ASN A 267 -10.50 -3.71 -0.89
N LEU A 268 -10.29 -4.90 -0.32
CA LEU A 268 -10.44 -6.16 -1.03
C LEU A 268 -11.90 -6.40 -1.46
N THR A 269 -12.88 -6.03 -0.64
CA THR A 269 -14.31 -6.01 -1.04
C THR A 269 -14.52 -5.12 -2.26
N SER A 270 -13.86 -3.96 -2.31
CA SER A 270 -13.98 -3.02 -3.44
C SER A 270 -13.36 -3.58 -4.73
N TYR A 271 -12.22 -4.26 -4.63
CA TYR A 271 -11.61 -4.95 -5.78
C TYR A 271 -12.50 -6.09 -6.26
N LEU A 272 -12.92 -6.96 -5.34
CA LEU A 272 -13.75 -8.13 -5.64
C LEU A 272 -15.07 -7.72 -6.29
N MET A 273 -15.79 -6.76 -5.70
CA MET A 273 -17.10 -6.37 -6.22
C MET A 273 -17.04 -5.74 -7.62
N ALA A 274 -15.93 -5.08 -7.95
CA ALA A 274 -15.71 -4.46 -9.25
C ALA A 274 -15.16 -5.43 -10.31
N PHE A 275 -14.57 -6.54 -9.86
CA PHE A 275 -13.94 -7.54 -10.72
C PHE A 275 -14.82 -8.77 -10.99
N ASP A 276 -15.52 -9.28 -9.97
CA ASP A 276 -16.24 -10.56 -10.03
C ASP A 276 -17.76 -10.35 -10.03
N ASP A 277 -18.37 -10.55 -11.20
CA ASP A 277 -19.80 -10.32 -11.44
C ASP A 277 -20.73 -11.25 -10.61
N ARG A 278 -20.20 -12.30 -9.99
CA ARG A 278 -20.98 -13.17 -9.10
C ARG A 278 -21.39 -12.47 -7.81
N ILE A 279 -20.71 -11.38 -7.43
CA ILE A 279 -21.09 -10.58 -6.26
C ILE A 279 -22.30 -9.73 -6.64
N VAL A 280 -23.45 -10.06 -6.04
CA VAL A 280 -24.73 -9.37 -6.26
C VAL A 280 -24.87 -8.15 -5.37
N ALA A 281 -24.38 -8.19 -4.12
CA ALA A 281 -24.44 -7.06 -3.19
C ALA A 281 -23.10 -6.89 -2.46
N ALA A 282 -22.65 -5.66 -2.23
CA ALA A 282 -21.39 -5.43 -1.53
C ALA A 282 -21.47 -4.32 -0.48
N ALA A 283 -20.71 -4.47 0.60
CA ALA A 283 -20.64 -3.48 1.68
C ALA A 283 -19.18 -3.20 2.12
N PRO A 284 -18.39 -2.45 1.34
CA PRO A 284 -17.03 -2.08 1.73
C PRO A 284 -17.05 -1.11 2.91
N GLY A 285 -16.31 -1.45 3.97
CA GLY A 285 -16.26 -0.68 5.21
C GLY A 285 -14.93 -0.01 5.51
N CYS A 286 -14.99 1.22 6.02
CA CYS A 286 -13.85 2.03 6.46
C CYS A 286 -12.69 2.03 5.43
N PHE A 287 -13.02 2.26 4.16
CA PHE A 287 -12.06 2.28 3.04
C PHE A 287 -12.45 3.29 1.95
N MET A 288 -13.73 3.34 1.58
CA MET A 288 -14.22 4.15 0.46
C MET A 288 -13.97 5.64 0.72
N THR A 289 -13.31 6.32 -0.21
CA THR A 289 -13.00 7.76 -0.19
C THR A 289 -12.74 8.20 -1.63
N THR A 290 -11.91 9.21 -1.89
CA THR A 290 -11.34 9.50 -3.23
C THR A 290 -9.83 9.63 -3.15
N HIS A 291 -9.12 9.36 -4.25
CA HIS A 291 -7.68 9.59 -4.31
C HIS A 291 -7.30 11.05 -4.07
N ARG A 292 -8.19 12.01 -4.41
CA ARG A 292 -7.99 13.43 -4.09
C ARG A 292 -7.81 13.64 -2.59
N PHE A 293 -8.79 13.23 -1.78
CA PHE A 293 -8.72 13.41 -0.32
C PHE A 293 -7.69 12.46 0.33
N LYS A 294 -7.60 11.20 -0.11
CA LYS A 294 -6.67 10.21 0.46
C LYS A 294 -5.20 10.66 0.35
N ASN A 295 -4.82 11.25 -0.78
CA ASN A 295 -3.44 11.71 -1.00
C ASN A 295 -3.13 13.08 -0.37
N GLU A 296 -4.16 13.84 0.06
CA GLU A 296 -3.95 15.00 0.93
C GLU A 296 -3.56 14.57 2.34
N SER A 297 -4.26 13.58 2.91
CA SER A 297 -3.92 12.94 4.19
C SER A 297 -4.82 11.70 4.36
N PRO A 298 -4.33 10.56 4.87
CA PRO A 298 -2.99 10.32 5.42
C PRO A 298 -1.92 9.97 4.36
N GLY A 299 -2.26 9.94 3.08
CA GLY A 299 -1.43 9.41 1.99
C GLY A 299 -1.93 8.06 1.48
N PRO A 300 -1.18 7.45 0.53
CA PRO A 300 -1.50 6.11 0.02
C PRO A 300 -1.54 5.07 1.14
N GLY A 301 -2.27 3.97 0.87
CA GLY A 301 -2.29 2.81 1.75
C GLY A 301 -0.99 2.03 1.69
N ASP A 302 -0.97 0.88 2.34
CA ASP A 302 0.10 -0.09 2.15
C ASP A 302 0.03 -0.76 0.78
N ALA A 303 1.01 -1.61 0.46
CA ALA A 303 1.27 -2.06 -0.90
C ALA A 303 0.09 -2.78 -1.59
N GLU A 304 -0.82 -3.42 -0.84
CA GLU A 304 -2.01 -4.06 -1.41
C GLU A 304 -2.99 -3.06 -2.07
N GLN A 305 -2.90 -1.78 -1.72
CA GLN A 305 -3.85 -0.73 -2.13
C GLN A 305 -3.34 0.15 -3.27
N ASN A 306 -2.12 -0.08 -3.76
CA ASN A 306 -1.45 0.79 -4.71
C ASN A 306 -1.23 0.06 -6.03
N LEU A 307 -2.23 0.10 -6.92
CA LEU A 307 -2.15 -0.56 -8.22
C LEU A 307 -1.42 0.31 -9.25
N TYR A 308 -0.63 -0.30 -10.14
CA TYR A 308 0.13 0.43 -11.15
C TYR A 308 -0.80 1.21 -12.09
N GLY A 309 -0.49 2.49 -12.30
CA GLY A 309 -1.20 3.32 -13.27
C GLY A 309 -2.66 3.64 -12.92
N GLN A 310 -3.18 3.20 -11.77
CA GLN A 310 -4.59 3.37 -11.39
C GLN A 310 -5.08 4.82 -11.49
N ILE A 311 -4.38 5.76 -10.86
CA ILE A 311 -4.72 7.19 -10.88
C ILE A 311 -4.49 7.75 -12.29
N GLY A 312 -3.38 7.37 -12.94
CA GLY A 312 -3.03 7.83 -14.29
C GLY A 312 -4.06 7.42 -15.36
N ALA A 313 -4.63 6.23 -15.22
CA ALA A 313 -5.72 5.70 -16.06
C ALA A 313 -7.09 6.29 -15.71
N GLY A 314 -7.16 7.20 -14.73
CA GLY A 314 -8.40 7.83 -14.28
C GLY A 314 -9.33 6.87 -13.55
N PHE A 315 -8.80 5.90 -12.79
CA PHE A 315 -9.60 5.04 -11.94
C PHE A 315 -9.54 5.54 -10.49
N ASP A 316 -10.66 6.03 -9.97
CA ASP A 316 -10.79 6.50 -8.58
C ASP A 316 -11.52 5.48 -7.70
N HIS A 317 -11.41 5.60 -6.38
CA HIS A 317 -12.15 4.76 -5.44
C HIS A 317 -13.67 4.65 -5.72
N PRO A 318 -14.43 5.74 -5.99
CA PRO A 318 -15.84 5.61 -6.37
C PRO A 318 -16.06 4.75 -7.61
N ASP A 319 -15.09 4.63 -8.53
CA ASP A 319 -15.24 3.81 -9.73
C ASP A 319 -15.41 2.32 -9.41
N TYR A 320 -14.94 1.81 -8.28
CA TYR A 320 -15.26 0.45 -7.83
C TYR A 320 -16.78 0.22 -7.70
N ILE A 321 -17.52 1.28 -7.33
CA ILE A 321 -18.99 1.26 -7.26
C ILE A 321 -19.59 1.55 -8.64
N LEU A 322 -19.05 2.53 -9.36
CA LEU A 322 -19.65 2.99 -10.62
C LEU A 322 -19.57 1.94 -11.72
N THR A 323 -18.48 1.17 -11.83
CA THR A 323 -18.27 0.15 -12.87
C THR A 323 -19.31 -0.97 -12.84
N ARG A 324 -19.86 -1.24 -11.66
CA ARG A 324 -20.88 -2.28 -11.43
C ARG A 324 -22.28 -1.72 -11.22
N ALA A 325 -22.48 -0.40 -11.31
CA ALA A 325 -23.80 0.18 -11.19
C ALA A 325 -24.74 -0.42 -12.27
N PRO A 326 -25.96 -0.88 -11.90
CA PRO A 326 -26.69 -0.56 -10.68
C PRO A 326 -26.70 -1.68 -9.60
N GLN A 327 -25.64 -2.48 -9.45
CA GLN A 327 -25.61 -3.52 -8.40
C GLN A 327 -25.66 -2.92 -6.99
N PRO A 328 -26.42 -3.50 -6.03
CA PRO A 328 -26.50 -2.98 -4.66
C PRO A 328 -25.14 -2.79 -3.99
N THR A 329 -24.91 -1.59 -3.43
CA THR A 329 -23.70 -1.25 -2.68
C THR A 329 -24.02 -0.39 -1.44
N LEU A 330 -23.47 -0.76 -0.28
CA LEU A 330 -23.55 0.01 0.95
C LEU A 330 -22.15 0.45 1.40
N ILE A 331 -21.91 1.76 1.46
CA ILE A 331 -20.67 2.28 2.04
C ILE A 331 -20.80 2.28 3.55
N LEU A 332 -19.92 1.56 4.26
CA LEU A 332 -19.85 1.60 5.72
C LEU A 332 -18.70 2.53 6.13
N SER A 333 -18.95 3.55 6.94
CA SER A 333 -17.93 4.55 7.30
C SER A 333 -17.98 4.96 8.77
N ALA A 334 -16.83 5.41 9.27
CA ALA A 334 -16.68 5.94 10.62
C ALA A 334 -16.21 7.41 10.53
N THR A 335 -16.87 8.31 11.27
CA THR A 335 -16.64 9.76 11.12
C THR A 335 -15.33 10.25 11.75
N ARG A 336 -14.72 9.47 12.67
CA ARG A 336 -13.43 9.76 13.31
C ARG A 336 -12.33 8.80 12.86
N ASP A 337 -12.48 8.25 11.66
CA ASP A 337 -11.49 7.41 10.99
C ASP A 337 -10.31 8.25 10.46
N PHE A 338 -9.16 7.61 10.21
CA PHE A 338 -8.11 8.16 9.37
C PHE A 338 -8.51 8.18 7.88
N VAL A 339 -9.49 7.36 7.46
CA VAL A 339 -10.06 7.43 6.12
C VAL A 339 -10.85 8.75 6.00
N PRO A 340 -10.52 9.64 5.05
CA PRO A 340 -11.15 10.96 5.01
C PRO A 340 -12.65 10.88 4.71
N ILE A 341 -13.47 11.25 5.70
CA ILE A 341 -14.94 11.20 5.63
C ILE A 341 -15.50 12.12 4.54
N ASP A 342 -14.87 13.28 4.29
CA ASP A 342 -15.26 14.19 3.21
C ASP A 342 -15.13 13.52 1.84
N GLY A 343 -14.05 12.76 1.64
CA GLY A 343 -13.86 11.96 0.43
C GLY A 343 -14.85 10.81 0.33
N THR A 344 -15.24 10.20 1.45
CA THR A 344 -16.30 9.17 1.48
C THR A 344 -17.65 9.75 1.04
N TRP A 345 -18.02 10.93 1.55
CA TRP A 345 -19.24 11.62 1.13
C TRP A 345 -19.20 12.06 -0.33
N ASP A 346 -18.06 12.53 -0.83
CA ASP A 346 -17.92 12.83 -2.26
C ASP A 346 -18.10 11.57 -3.12
N ALA A 347 -17.45 10.46 -2.75
CA ALA A 347 -17.63 9.18 -3.44
C ALA A 347 -19.10 8.72 -3.42
N TYR A 348 -19.78 8.81 -2.28
CA TYR A 348 -21.21 8.49 -2.17
C TYR A 348 -22.07 9.37 -3.08
N ARG A 349 -21.85 10.69 -3.10
CA ARG A 349 -22.61 11.62 -3.94
C ARG A 349 -22.40 11.33 -5.43
N GLN A 350 -21.19 10.97 -5.84
CA GLN A 350 -20.91 10.52 -7.21
C GLN A 350 -21.74 9.27 -7.56
N ALA A 351 -21.67 8.23 -6.70
CA ALA A 351 -22.43 7.01 -6.91
C ALA A 351 -23.94 7.24 -6.90
N LYS A 352 -24.46 8.05 -5.96
CA LYS A 352 -25.89 8.36 -5.88
C LYS A 352 -26.41 9.01 -7.16
N ARG A 353 -25.64 9.90 -7.79
CA ARG A 353 -26.01 10.53 -9.07
C ARG A 353 -26.08 9.51 -10.22
N VAL A 354 -25.10 8.62 -10.32
CA VAL A 354 -25.09 7.55 -11.33
C VAL A 354 -26.27 6.60 -11.13
N TYR A 355 -26.50 6.13 -9.91
CA TYR A 355 -27.60 5.22 -9.60
C TYR A 355 -28.97 5.87 -9.83
N THR A 356 -29.12 7.16 -9.50
CA THR A 356 -30.34 7.92 -9.80
C THR A 356 -30.57 8.02 -11.30
N ARG A 357 -29.54 8.31 -12.10
CA ARG A 357 -29.64 8.40 -13.56
C ARG A 357 -30.06 7.07 -14.20
N LEU A 358 -29.60 5.96 -13.63
CA LEU A 358 -29.95 4.59 -14.04
C LEU A 358 -31.34 4.15 -13.54
N GLY A 359 -32.02 4.94 -12.71
CA GLY A 359 -33.35 4.60 -12.17
C GLY A 359 -33.32 3.69 -10.93
N TYR A 360 -32.17 3.54 -10.27
CA TYR A 360 -32.00 2.68 -9.08
C TYR A 360 -31.34 3.41 -7.89
N PRO A 361 -31.80 4.62 -7.50
CA PRO A 361 -31.17 5.40 -6.44
C PRO A 361 -31.11 4.65 -5.10
N GLU A 362 -32.04 3.74 -4.84
CA GLU A 362 -32.16 2.95 -3.62
C GLU A 362 -31.12 1.83 -3.49
N ARG A 363 -30.40 1.50 -4.57
CA ARG A 363 -29.36 0.45 -4.59
C ARG A 363 -27.99 0.95 -4.14
N VAL A 364 -27.82 2.25 -3.88
CA VAL A 364 -26.61 2.77 -3.25
C VAL A 364 -26.96 3.58 -2.02
N ASP A 365 -26.31 3.25 -0.91
CA ASP A 365 -26.45 3.99 0.34
C ASP A 365 -25.15 4.07 1.14
N LEU A 366 -25.18 4.86 2.21
CA LEU A 366 -24.07 5.05 3.12
C LEU A 366 -24.57 5.01 4.57
N ILE A 367 -23.89 4.23 5.41
CA ILE A 367 -24.09 4.22 6.87
C ILE A 367 -22.84 4.76 7.53
N GLU A 368 -23.06 5.75 8.40
CA GLU A 368 -22.04 6.34 9.24
C GLU A 368 -22.19 5.93 10.69
N ALA A 369 -21.05 5.61 11.32
CA ALA A 369 -20.91 5.48 12.75
C ALA A 369 -20.04 6.63 13.31
N ASN A 370 -20.46 7.22 14.44
CA ASN A 370 -19.63 8.18 15.17
C ASN A 370 -18.54 7.47 15.98
N ASP A 371 -17.64 6.79 15.29
CA ASP A 371 -16.59 5.93 15.84
C ASP A 371 -15.23 6.24 15.21
N LYS A 372 -14.19 5.66 15.81
CA LYS A 372 -12.87 5.57 15.19
C LYS A 372 -12.86 4.44 14.14
N HIS A 373 -11.73 4.29 13.45
CA HIS A 373 -11.52 3.20 12.49
C HIS A 373 -11.86 1.82 13.07
N GLY A 374 -12.77 1.09 12.43
CA GLY A 374 -13.14 -0.26 12.83
C GLY A 374 -14.50 -0.71 12.31
N PHE A 375 -14.78 -2.01 12.41
CA PHE A 375 -16.07 -2.56 12.02
C PHE A 375 -17.05 -2.49 13.21
N SER A 376 -17.50 -1.30 13.58
CA SER A 376 -18.30 -1.09 14.81
C SER A 376 -19.67 -1.77 14.74
N GLN A 377 -20.32 -1.95 15.90
CA GLN A 377 -21.63 -2.61 15.99
C GLN A 377 -22.65 -2.03 15.00
N ARG A 378 -22.76 -0.70 14.92
CA ARG A 378 -23.66 -0.02 13.99
C ARG A 378 -23.39 -0.38 12.53
N LEU A 379 -22.12 -0.53 12.15
CA LEU A 379 -21.74 -0.93 10.80
C LEU A 379 -22.06 -2.41 10.54
N ARG A 380 -21.82 -3.30 11.52
CA ARG A 380 -22.14 -4.73 11.43
C ARG A 380 -23.65 -4.97 11.28
N GLU A 381 -24.45 -4.31 12.11
CA GLU A 381 -25.92 -4.35 12.03
C GLU A 381 -26.42 -3.78 10.70
N GLY A 382 -25.85 -2.67 10.25
CA GLY A 382 -26.17 -2.06 8.95
C GLY A 382 -25.90 -3.00 7.77
N ALA A 383 -24.74 -3.67 7.77
CA ALA A 383 -24.38 -4.66 6.75
C ALA A 383 -25.39 -5.81 6.69
N VAL A 384 -25.79 -6.35 7.84
CA VAL A 384 -26.78 -7.45 7.92
C VAL A 384 -28.13 -7.03 7.36
N ARG A 385 -28.64 -5.85 7.72
CA ARG A 385 -29.90 -5.32 7.19
C ARG A 385 -29.82 -5.14 5.67
N PHE A 386 -28.69 -4.65 5.17
CA PHE A 386 -28.44 -4.49 3.74
C PHE A 386 -28.44 -5.82 2.99
N PHE A 387 -27.71 -6.83 3.47
CA PHE A 387 -27.69 -8.14 2.82
C PHE A 387 -29.04 -8.86 2.92
N ALA A 388 -29.74 -8.74 4.05
CA ALA A 388 -31.10 -9.28 4.18
C ALA A 388 -32.04 -8.68 3.12
N ARG A 389 -31.95 -7.38 2.88
CA ARG A 389 -32.74 -6.72 1.83
C ARG A 389 -32.41 -7.25 0.44
N TRP A 390 -31.13 -7.28 0.06
CA TRP A 390 -30.74 -7.52 -1.33
C TRP A 390 -30.59 -8.99 -1.71
N LEU A 391 -30.19 -9.83 -0.78
CA LEU A 391 -29.98 -11.26 -1.04
C LEU A 391 -31.16 -12.11 -0.54
N GLN A 392 -31.89 -11.69 0.49
CA GLN A 392 -33.02 -12.46 1.02
C GLN A 392 -34.39 -11.83 0.75
N LYS A 393 -34.45 -10.61 0.21
CA LYS A 393 -35.69 -9.83 0.05
C LYS A 393 -36.44 -9.64 1.37
N ARG A 394 -35.71 -9.56 2.48
CA ARG A 394 -36.24 -9.37 3.84
C ARG A 394 -35.92 -7.97 4.33
N HIS A 395 -36.93 -7.31 4.88
CA HIS A 395 -36.76 -6.10 5.68
C HIS A 395 -36.79 -6.51 7.15
N LEU A 396 -35.68 -6.33 7.86
CA LEU A 396 -35.56 -6.72 9.25
C LEU A 396 -34.81 -5.66 10.05
N GLU A 397 -35.09 -5.65 11.35
CA GLU A 397 -34.17 -5.07 12.32
C GLU A 397 -33.13 -6.13 12.67
N ALA A 398 -31.86 -5.74 12.66
CA ALA A 398 -30.77 -6.57 13.12
C ALA A 398 -30.10 -5.85 14.28
N PHE A 399 -29.96 -6.54 15.40
CA PHE A 399 -29.26 -6.07 16.59
C PHE A 399 -28.23 -7.11 16.98
N GLU A 400 -27.04 -6.65 17.32
CA GLU A 400 -26.05 -7.52 17.96
C GLU A 400 -26.43 -7.71 19.42
N VAL A 401 -27.21 -8.75 19.69
CA VAL A 401 -27.72 -9.09 21.05
C VAL A 401 -26.88 -10.17 21.75
N ASP A 402 -25.80 -10.63 21.12
CA ASP A 402 -24.96 -11.71 21.65
C ASP A 402 -23.71 -11.15 22.33
N ASP A 403 -23.77 -11.13 23.67
CA ASP A 403 -22.66 -10.75 24.53
C ASP A 403 -21.75 -11.94 24.91
N SER A 404 -22.01 -13.14 24.39
CA SER A 404 -21.19 -14.31 24.70
C SER A 404 -19.76 -14.11 24.18
N PRO A 405 -18.73 -14.54 24.92
CA PRO A 405 -17.35 -14.48 24.47
C PRO A 405 -17.17 -15.03 23.06
N VAL A 406 -16.28 -14.41 22.29
CA VAL A 406 -15.87 -14.93 20.99
C VAL A 406 -14.95 -16.15 21.17
N LEU A 407 -14.83 -16.98 20.14
CA LEU A 407 -13.90 -18.10 20.14
C LEU A 407 -12.45 -17.58 20.19
N THR A 408 -11.58 -18.33 20.85
CA THR A 408 -10.15 -18.00 20.93
C THR A 408 -9.46 -18.21 19.58
N ASP A 409 -8.30 -17.57 19.38
CA ASP A 409 -7.49 -17.75 18.19
C ASP A 409 -7.16 -19.23 17.95
N GLN A 410 -6.79 -19.98 19.01
CA GLN A 410 -6.45 -21.40 18.92
C GLN A 410 -7.65 -22.25 18.50
N GLU A 411 -8.85 -21.93 18.98
CA GLU A 411 -10.07 -22.60 18.55
C GLU A 411 -10.35 -22.34 17.08
N LEU A 412 -10.00 -21.19 16.51
CA LEU A 412 -10.28 -20.85 15.11
C LEU A 412 -9.17 -21.22 14.12
N GLN A 413 -7.97 -21.57 14.59
CA GLN A 413 -6.86 -22.03 13.75
C GLN A 413 -7.27 -23.24 12.91
N VAL A 414 -6.97 -23.16 11.61
CA VAL A 414 -7.23 -24.18 10.59
C VAL A 414 -6.07 -25.16 10.52
N THR A 415 -4.84 -24.65 10.59
CA THR A 415 -3.61 -25.45 10.61
C THR A 415 -3.22 -25.81 12.04
N LEU A 416 -2.61 -26.98 12.22
CA LEU A 416 -2.22 -27.48 13.55
C LEU A 416 -1.25 -26.57 14.31
N GLN A 417 -0.46 -25.78 13.58
CA GLN A 417 0.57 -24.92 14.16
C GLN A 417 0.28 -23.42 13.99
N GLY A 418 -0.94 -23.06 13.55
CA GLY A 418 -1.33 -21.68 13.28
C GLY A 418 -0.47 -20.98 12.22
N GLN A 419 0.08 -21.74 11.26
CA GLN A 419 0.98 -21.23 10.22
C GLN A 419 0.99 -22.16 8.99
N VAL A 420 0.58 -21.64 7.83
CA VAL A 420 0.54 -22.39 6.56
C VAL A 420 1.93 -22.82 6.09
N LEU A 421 2.97 -22.01 6.27
CA LEU A 421 4.35 -22.36 5.87
C LEU A 421 4.94 -23.58 6.61
N LYS A 422 4.21 -24.14 7.59
CA LYS A 422 4.58 -25.38 8.27
C LYS A 422 3.80 -26.60 7.78
N LEU A 423 2.88 -26.43 6.81
CA LEU A 423 2.22 -27.53 6.13
C LEU A 423 3.19 -28.23 5.19
N GLN A 424 2.97 -29.52 4.98
CA GLN A 424 3.74 -30.30 4.03
C GLN A 424 3.42 -29.83 2.60
N HIS A 425 4.45 -29.57 1.80
CA HIS A 425 4.33 -29.07 0.41
C HIS A 425 3.74 -27.66 0.26
N GLU A 426 3.67 -26.86 1.34
CA GLU A 426 3.31 -25.45 1.21
C GLU A 426 4.34 -24.70 0.36
N ARG A 427 3.83 -23.85 -0.51
CA ARG A 427 4.61 -22.86 -1.25
C ARG A 427 4.51 -21.52 -0.56
N SER A 428 5.61 -20.78 -0.52
CA SER A 428 5.58 -19.38 -0.12
C SER A 428 5.12 -18.49 -1.29
N LEU A 429 4.71 -17.27 -0.96
CA LEU A 429 4.46 -16.24 -1.96
C LEU A 429 5.70 -15.97 -2.84
N PHE A 430 6.90 -16.11 -2.28
CA PHE A 430 8.16 -15.96 -3.02
C PHE A 430 8.40 -17.07 -4.04
N ASP A 431 7.92 -18.29 -3.77
CA ASP A 431 7.97 -19.37 -4.75
C ASP A 431 7.06 -19.04 -5.94
N LEU A 432 5.88 -18.46 -5.70
CA LEU A 432 4.98 -18.01 -6.77
C LEU A 432 5.60 -16.87 -7.59
N PHE A 433 6.29 -15.93 -6.93
CA PHE A 433 7.03 -14.87 -7.61
C PHE A 433 8.16 -15.43 -8.48
N THR A 434 8.90 -16.40 -7.97
CA THR A 434 10.02 -17.04 -8.66
C THR A 434 9.56 -17.79 -9.91
N ASP A 435 8.45 -18.52 -9.83
CA ASP A 435 7.90 -19.22 -11.00
C ASP A 435 7.43 -18.25 -12.07
N TYR A 436 6.75 -17.17 -11.68
CA TYR A 436 6.29 -16.17 -12.63
C TYR A 436 7.46 -15.39 -13.25
N GLU A 437 8.52 -15.12 -12.50
CA GLU A 437 9.75 -14.51 -13.02
C GLU A 437 10.39 -15.39 -14.11
N LYS A 438 10.49 -16.71 -13.89
CA LYS A 438 10.99 -17.66 -14.90
C LYS A 438 10.13 -17.66 -16.16
N GLN A 439 8.81 -17.66 -16.01
CA GLN A 439 7.88 -17.60 -17.14
C GLN A 439 8.02 -16.30 -17.96
N LEU A 440 8.25 -15.17 -17.28
CA LEU A 440 8.53 -13.89 -17.94
C LEU A 440 9.91 -13.89 -18.61
N ALA A 441 10.91 -14.54 -18.01
CA ALA A 441 12.27 -14.60 -18.55
C ALA A 441 12.33 -15.28 -19.93
N GLU A 442 11.48 -16.30 -20.16
CA GLU A 442 11.37 -17.00 -21.47
C GLU A 442 10.97 -16.06 -22.62
N ASN A 443 10.21 -15.01 -22.31
CA ASN A 443 9.67 -14.07 -23.29
C ASN A 443 10.29 -12.67 -23.20
N ARG A 444 11.33 -12.48 -22.37
CA ARG A 444 11.91 -11.16 -22.11
C ARG A 444 12.76 -10.71 -23.31
N PRO A 445 12.43 -9.58 -23.96
CA PRO A 445 13.26 -9.06 -25.05
C PRO A 445 14.65 -8.63 -24.53
N PRO A 446 15.68 -8.58 -25.40
CA PRO A 446 16.98 -8.08 -25.01
C PRO A 446 16.88 -6.64 -24.50
N LEU A 447 17.65 -6.33 -23.46
CA LEU A 447 17.66 -4.99 -22.88
C LEU A 447 18.34 -4.01 -23.84
N THR A 448 17.55 -3.22 -24.56
CA THR A 448 18.03 -2.13 -25.40
C THR A 448 17.76 -0.78 -24.77
N ARG A 449 18.44 0.27 -25.25
CA ARG A 449 18.19 1.65 -24.78
C ARG A 449 16.75 2.08 -25.09
N GLU A 450 16.24 1.69 -26.25
CA GLU A 450 14.89 1.96 -26.71
C GLU A 450 13.87 1.31 -25.78
N LEU A 451 14.07 0.04 -25.42
CA LEU A 451 13.21 -0.66 -24.48
C LEU A 451 13.24 -0.03 -23.08
N VAL A 452 14.42 0.32 -22.57
CA VAL A 452 14.54 1.02 -21.28
C VAL A 452 13.73 2.31 -21.31
N ARG A 453 13.85 3.13 -22.36
CA ARG A 453 13.07 4.36 -22.50
C ARG A 453 11.57 4.10 -22.61
N GLN A 454 11.16 3.08 -23.37
CA GLN A 454 9.76 2.71 -23.51
C GLN A 454 9.12 2.31 -22.18
N VAL A 455 9.81 1.50 -21.37
CA VAL A 455 9.30 1.00 -20.08
C VAL A 455 9.36 2.06 -18.99
N THR A 456 10.43 2.86 -18.95
CA THR A 456 10.64 3.86 -17.88
C THR A 456 10.00 5.21 -18.17
N GLY A 457 9.72 5.50 -19.45
CA GLY A 457 9.28 6.82 -19.90
C GLY A 457 10.38 7.89 -19.93
N ILE A 458 11.67 7.52 -19.75
CA ILE A 458 12.78 8.49 -19.78
C ILE A 458 12.85 9.14 -21.15
N ARG A 459 12.71 10.46 -21.18
CA ARG A 459 12.78 11.30 -22.39
C ARG A 459 14.19 11.46 -22.92
N THR A 460 14.31 11.69 -24.23
CA THR A 460 15.61 11.97 -24.84
C THR A 460 16.17 13.28 -24.33
N LEU A 461 17.48 13.48 -24.44
CA LEU A 461 18.11 14.75 -24.04
C LEU A 461 17.53 15.94 -24.82
N GLN A 462 17.02 15.76 -26.03
CA GLN A 462 16.42 16.86 -26.81
C GLN A 462 15.03 17.26 -26.27
N ASP A 463 14.29 16.29 -25.71
CA ASP A 463 12.93 16.49 -25.21
C ASP A 463 12.87 16.93 -23.74
N LEU A 464 14.02 16.94 -23.06
CA LEU A 464 14.12 17.40 -21.67
C LEU A 464 14.20 18.93 -21.62
N PRO A 465 13.45 19.61 -20.74
CA PRO A 465 13.48 21.06 -20.60
C PRO A 465 14.83 21.55 -20.06
N GLU A 466 15.28 22.73 -20.49
CA GLU A 466 16.47 23.37 -19.90
C GLU A 466 16.21 23.67 -18.41
N PRO A 467 17.16 23.35 -17.50
CA PRO A 467 16.94 23.57 -16.09
C PRO A 467 16.98 25.05 -15.74
N GLY A 468 16.10 25.48 -14.85
CA GLY A 468 16.29 26.73 -14.11
C GLY A 468 17.52 26.61 -13.20
N ILE A 469 18.32 27.67 -13.08
CA ILE A 469 19.54 27.66 -12.26
C ILE A 469 19.50 28.83 -11.28
N LYS A 470 19.55 28.51 -9.98
CA LYS A 470 19.72 29.50 -8.91
C LYS A 470 21.09 29.31 -8.28
N ARG A 471 21.97 30.31 -8.38
CA ARG A 471 23.31 30.31 -7.79
C ARG A 471 23.29 31.06 -6.45
N PHE A 472 24.09 30.59 -5.50
CA PHE A 472 24.31 31.27 -4.22
C PHE A 472 25.71 31.87 -4.15
N GLU A 473 25.85 32.98 -3.43
CA GLU A 473 27.15 33.64 -3.25
C GLU A 473 28.11 32.77 -2.42
N ASN A 474 29.36 32.68 -2.88
CA ASN A 474 30.44 32.01 -2.16
C ASN A 474 31.13 32.99 -1.21
N LYS A 475 31.15 32.69 0.09
CA LYS A 475 31.94 33.45 1.07
C LYS A 475 33.42 33.03 0.98
N LYS A 476 34.17 33.73 0.12
CA LYS A 476 35.61 34.06 0.24
C LYS A 476 36.69 32.96 0.20
N SER A 477 36.50 31.80 -0.44
CA SER A 477 37.63 30.92 -0.78
C SER A 477 37.60 30.50 -2.25
N THR A 478 38.76 30.56 -2.92
CA THR A 478 38.95 30.14 -4.32
C THR A 478 38.75 28.63 -4.53
N ASN A 479 38.75 27.84 -3.46
CA ASN A 479 38.65 26.38 -3.50
C ASN A 479 37.27 25.84 -3.07
N SER A 480 36.34 26.71 -2.68
CA SER A 480 35.00 26.28 -2.25
C SER A 480 34.05 26.11 -3.44
N PRO A 481 33.23 25.05 -3.47
CA PRO A 481 32.24 24.84 -4.54
C PRO A 481 31.25 25.99 -4.58
N GLN A 482 30.77 26.33 -5.78
CA GLN A 482 29.58 27.14 -5.92
C GLN A 482 28.35 26.30 -5.54
N ARG A 483 27.55 26.80 -4.61
CA ARG A 483 26.24 26.22 -4.30
C ARG A 483 25.22 26.66 -5.32
N LEU A 484 24.41 25.72 -5.80
CA LEU A 484 23.33 26.00 -6.73
C LEU A 484 22.15 25.06 -6.55
N ILE A 485 20.99 25.50 -7.04
CA ILE A 485 19.80 24.68 -7.21
C ILE A 485 19.53 24.58 -8.71
N LEU A 486 19.44 23.35 -9.22
CA LEU A 486 18.87 23.09 -10.54
C LEU A 486 17.37 22.82 -10.39
N THR A 487 16.57 23.37 -11.30
CA THR A 487 15.13 23.17 -11.38
C THR A 487 14.83 22.50 -12.72
N PRO A 488 14.83 21.15 -12.80
CA PRO A 488 14.58 20.44 -14.04
C PRO A 488 13.14 20.60 -14.52
N GLU A 489 12.20 20.82 -13.61
CA GLU A 489 10.80 21.09 -13.92
C GLU A 489 10.14 21.86 -12.77
N PRO A 490 9.00 22.54 -13.01
CA PRO A 490 8.31 23.30 -11.96
C PRO A 490 8.01 22.44 -10.72
N GLY A 491 8.39 22.96 -9.55
CA GLY A 491 8.17 22.28 -8.27
C GLY A 491 9.29 21.32 -7.83
N ILE A 492 10.28 21.03 -8.69
CA ILE A 492 11.44 20.19 -8.34
C ILE A 492 12.68 21.06 -8.15
N GLN A 493 13.40 20.85 -7.04
CA GLN A 493 14.65 21.53 -6.72
C GLN A 493 15.73 20.49 -6.45
N LEU A 494 16.83 20.55 -7.19
CA LEU A 494 17.97 19.66 -7.05
C LEU A 494 19.15 20.47 -6.47
N PRO A 495 19.47 20.31 -5.18
CA PRO A 495 20.61 20.99 -4.60
C PRO A 495 21.91 20.39 -5.14
N ALA A 496 22.88 21.26 -5.41
CA ALA A 496 24.13 20.89 -6.05
C ALA A 496 25.33 21.74 -5.61
N LEU A 497 26.52 21.14 -5.75
CA LEU A 497 27.84 21.75 -5.51
C LEU A 497 28.66 21.68 -6.78
N TYR A 498 29.18 22.82 -7.23
CA TYR A 498 29.87 22.93 -8.51
C TYR A 498 31.26 23.53 -8.37
N TRP A 499 32.27 22.77 -8.80
CA TRP A 499 33.62 23.24 -9.03
C TRP A 499 33.82 23.46 -10.53
N SER A 500 34.06 24.72 -10.89
CA SER A 500 34.14 25.17 -12.29
C SER A 500 35.54 25.16 -12.88
N GLN A 501 36.56 24.78 -12.11
CA GLN A 501 37.95 24.89 -12.53
C GLN A 501 38.36 23.71 -13.40
N GLY A 502 39.31 23.97 -14.30
CA GLY A 502 39.88 22.96 -15.18
C GLY A 502 39.19 22.85 -16.55
N ASN A 503 39.85 22.12 -17.45
CA ASN A 503 39.47 21.97 -18.85
C ASN A 503 39.37 20.49 -19.29
N GLU A 504 39.58 19.56 -18.36
CA GLU A 504 39.40 18.13 -18.62
C GLU A 504 37.90 17.79 -18.72
N THR A 505 37.59 16.53 -19.06
CA THR A 505 36.20 16.04 -19.14
C THR A 505 35.43 16.35 -17.85
N PRO A 506 34.29 17.05 -17.89
CA PRO A 506 33.49 17.31 -16.70
C PRO A 506 32.93 16.03 -16.09
N ILE A 507 32.83 15.99 -14.76
CA ILE A 507 32.36 14.84 -13.99
C ILE A 507 31.10 15.22 -13.20
N LEU A 508 30.05 14.41 -13.33
CA LEU A 508 28.82 14.48 -12.55
C LEU A 508 28.86 13.41 -11.46
N ILE A 509 28.56 13.76 -10.21
CA ILE A 509 28.48 12.80 -9.09
C ILE A 509 27.10 12.91 -8.45
N ALA A 510 26.43 11.77 -8.27
CA ALA A 510 25.11 11.71 -7.63
C ALA A 510 25.11 10.72 -6.46
N PRO A 511 25.56 11.15 -5.26
CA PRO A 511 25.74 10.23 -4.14
C PRO A 511 24.43 9.93 -3.41
N SER A 512 24.12 8.64 -3.24
CA SER A 512 22.95 8.19 -2.46
C SER A 512 23.06 8.53 -0.96
N ALA A 513 24.28 8.69 -0.44
CA ALA A 513 24.55 9.10 0.94
C ALA A 513 24.49 10.63 1.16
N GLY A 514 24.11 11.40 0.13
CA GLY A 514 24.02 12.86 0.15
C GLY A 514 25.34 13.55 -0.25
N MET A 515 25.25 14.81 -0.68
CA MET A 515 26.36 15.52 -1.36
C MET A 515 27.66 15.53 -0.55
N ASN A 516 27.56 15.69 0.78
CA ASN A 516 28.72 15.81 1.66
C ASN A 516 29.60 14.55 1.64
N SER A 517 29.04 13.39 1.30
CA SER A 517 29.79 12.14 1.20
C SER A 517 30.80 12.12 0.04
N SER A 518 30.62 12.98 -0.96
CA SER A 518 31.46 13.02 -2.17
C SER A 518 32.30 14.29 -2.32
N VAL A 519 32.26 15.22 -1.37
CA VAL A 519 33.01 16.49 -1.44
C VAL A 519 34.50 16.26 -1.60
N LYS A 520 35.12 15.40 -0.79
CA LYS A 520 36.56 15.11 -0.89
C LYS A 520 36.95 14.51 -2.25
N THR A 521 36.10 13.64 -2.77
CA THR A 521 36.29 13.04 -4.11
C THR A 521 36.19 14.11 -5.19
N ALA A 522 35.20 15.01 -5.11
CA ALA A 522 35.05 16.11 -6.04
C ALA A 522 36.22 17.10 -5.98
N GLU A 523 36.73 17.42 -4.80
CA GLU A 523 37.92 18.26 -4.62
C GLU A 523 39.16 17.63 -5.27
N GLN A 524 39.35 16.32 -5.07
CA GLN A 524 40.44 15.57 -5.69
C GLN A 524 40.35 15.57 -7.21
N LEU A 525 39.19 15.25 -7.77
CA LEU A 525 38.96 15.27 -9.23
C LEU A 525 39.14 16.68 -9.81
N ASN A 526 38.64 17.71 -9.13
CA ASN A 526 38.82 19.09 -9.56
C ASN A 526 40.28 19.54 -9.51
N SER A 527 41.06 19.09 -8.51
CA SER A 527 42.51 19.33 -8.47
C SER A 527 43.27 18.67 -9.62
N GLN A 528 42.69 17.63 -10.23
CA GLN A 528 43.23 16.96 -11.42
C GLN A 528 42.80 17.66 -12.73
N GLY A 529 42.05 18.76 -12.64
CA GLY A 529 41.63 19.56 -13.79
C GLY A 529 40.26 19.23 -14.36
N HIS A 530 39.48 18.35 -13.71
CA HIS A 530 38.11 18.05 -14.10
C HIS A 530 37.12 19.02 -13.44
N PRO A 531 36.29 19.74 -14.19
CA PRO A 531 35.13 20.41 -13.59
C PRO A 531 34.19 19.36 -12.97
N VAL A 532 33.68 19.61 -11.77
CA VAL A 532 32.85 18.63 -11.03
C VAL A 532 31.52 19.23 -10.59
N LEU A 533 30.44 18.52 -10.84
CA LEU A 533 29.12 18.78 -10.27
C LEU A 533 28.71 17.62 -9.36
N ILE A 534 28.51 17.88 -8.07
CA ILE A 534 27.74 16.96 -7.21
C ILE A 534 26.29 17.42 -7.24
N VAL A 535 25.34 16.51 -7.49
CA VAL A 535 23.89 16.79 -7.45
C VAL A 535 23.15 15.77 -6.61
N GLU A 536 22.18 16.22 -5.84
CA GLU A 536 21.16 15.35 -5.24
C GLU A 536 19.92 15.32 -6.14
N VAL A 537 19.59 14.14 -6.65
CA VAL A 537 18.35 13.91 -7.41
C VAL A 537 17.13 14.01 -6.50
N ARG A 538 15.93 14.14 -7.08
CA ARG A 538 14.70 14.30 -6.30
C ARG A 538 14.51 13.19 -5.26
N ASP A 539 13.99 13.58 -4.10
CA ASP A 539 13.75 12.73 -2.92
C ASP A 539 15.00 12.09 -2.29
N THR A 540 16.19 12.63 -2.58
CA THR A 540 17.44 12.22 -1.93
C THR A 540 18.02 13.37 -1.10
N GLY A 541 18.92 13.03 -0.19
CA GLY A 541 19.65 13.98 0.65
C GLY A 541 18.77 15.07 1.29
N GLU A 542 19.01 16.33 0.93
CA GLU A 542 18.30 17.50 1.45
C GLU A 542 16.82 17.57 1.05
N THR A 543 16.46 16.95 -0.08
CA THR A 543 15.08 16.93 -0.61
C THR A 543 14.29 15.71 -0.18
N LYS A 544 14.91 14.80 0.59
CA LYS A 544 14.28 13.57 1.07
C LYS A 544 13.02 13.86 1.86
N THR A 545 11.94 13.21 1.46
CA THR A 545 10.65 13.26 2.11
C THR A 545 10.68 12.47 3.42
N ARG A 546 9.94 12.96 4.43
CA ARG A 546 9.89 12.36 5.77
C ARG A 546 8.46 12.31 6.30
N ASN A 547 8.22 11.44 7.28
CA ASN A 547 7.01 11.42 8.11
C ASN A 547 5.69 11.07 7.40
N TRP A 548 5.75 10.28 6.33
CA TRP A 548 4.57 9.57 5.83
C TRP A 548 4.11 8.48 6.80
N ARG A 549 2.83 8.11 6.73
CA ARG A 549 2.29 6.96 7.46
C ARG A 549 3.01 5.66 7.07
N PHE A 550 3.29 5.49 5.78
CA PHE A 550 4.03 4.36 5.24
C PHE A 550 5.29 4.83 4.52
N PRO A 551 6.43 4.13 4.66
CA PRO A 551 7.62 4.39 3.86
C PRO A 551 7.32 4.29 2.36
N GLY A 552 7.97 5.10 1.54
CA GLY A 552 7.81 5.05 0.08
C GLY A 552 6.47 5.57 -0.45
N ALA A 553 5.70 6.34 0.33
CA ALA A 553 4.41 6.86 -0.11
C ALA A 553 4.49 7.65 -1.43
N ASP A 554 5.47 8.53 -1.61
CA ASP A 554 5.64 9.27 -2.88
C ASP A 554 5.94 8.33 -4.06
N TYR A 555 6.73 7.28 -3.82
CA TYR A 555 6.93 6.21 -4.79
C TYR A 555 5.60 5.55 -5.18
N TYR A 556 4.75 5.19 -4.21
CA TYR A 556 3.45 4.59 -4.50
C TYR A 556 2.49 5.55 -5.22
N ILE A 557 2.51 6.85 -4.89
CA ILE A 557 1.73 7.85 -5.63
C ILE A 557 2.22 7.93 -7.08
N SER A 558 3.53 7.99 -7.29
CA SER A 558 4.13 7.94 -8.64
C SER A 558 3.76 6.66 -9.39
N HIS A 559 3.81 5.52 -8.70
CA HIS A 559 3.44 4.20 -9.23
C HIS A 559 1.97 4.18 -9.69
N MET A 560 1.04 4.67 -8.87
CA MET A 560 -0.37 4.81 -9.23
C MET A 560 -0.61 5.84 -10.35
N LEU A 561 0.25 6.86 -10.48
CA LEU A 561 0.23 7.79 -11.62
C LEU A 561 0.80 7.17 -12.91
N GLY A 562 1.34 5.94 -12.85
CA GLY A 562 1.98 5.28 -13.98
C GLY A 562 3.39 5.81 -14.29
N ARG A 563 3.99 6.56 -13.36
CA ARG A 563 5.31 7.20 -13.54
C ARG A 563 6.40 6.38 -12.88
N CYS A 564 7.46 6.09 -13.65
CA CYS A 564 8.64 5.42 -13.13
C CYS A 564 9.43 6.35 -12.22
N TRP A 565 9.55 6.00 -10.94
CA TRP A 565 10.31 6.77 -9.96
C TRP A 565 11.79 6.92 -10.34
N LEU A 566 12.42 5.80 -10.71
CA LEU A 566 13.80 5.79 -11.19
C LEU A 566 13.94 6.55 -12.50
N GLY A 567 12.92 6.51 -13.37
CA GLY A 567 12.90 7.29 -14.60
C GLY A 567 12.99 8.79 -14.34
N MET A 568 12.24 9.30 -13.36
CA MET A 568 12.32 10.71 -12.96
C MET A 568 13.71 11.09 -12.41
N GLN A 569 14.33 10.23 -11.59
CA GLN A 569 15.69 10.47 -11.09
C GLN A 569 16.75 10.37 -12.19
N ALA A 570 16.57 9.49 -13.18
CA ALA A 570 17.45 9.42 -14.34
C ALA A 570 17.35 10.70 -15.19
N GLU A 571 16.15 11.26 -15.36
CA GLU A 571 15.98 12.55 -16.03
C GLU A 571 16.64 13.71 -15.26
N ASP A 572 16.61 13.71 -13.92
CA ASP A 572 17.35 14.68 -13.09
C ASP A 572 18.86 14.66 -13.41
N LEU A 573 19.44 13.45 -13.56
CA LEU A 573 20.85 13.28 -13.93
C LEU A 573 21.13 13.74 -15.37
N LEU A 574 20.26 13.38 -16.33
CA LEU A 574 20.41 13.79 -17.73
C LEU A 574 20.37 15.31 -17.88
N VAL A 575 19.43 15.98 -17.19
CA VAL A 575 19.33 17.44 -17.17
C VAL A 575 20.58 18.07 -16.53
N SER A 576 21.05 17.52 -15.42
CA SER A 576 22.24 18.00 -14.72
C SER A 576 23.52 17.83 -15.57
N ALA A 577 23.66 16.69 -16.25
CA ALA A 577 24.78 16.41 -17.15
C ALA A 577 24.78 17.36 -18.35
N ARG A 578 23.62 17.59 -18.99
CA ARG A 578 23.51 18.55 -20.11
C ARG A 578 23.87 19.96 -19.68
N TRP A 579 23.40 20.39 -18.51
CA TRP A 579 23.77 21.68 -17.96
C TRP A 579 25.29 21.78 -17.74
N LEU A 580 25.91 20.80 -17.08
CA LEU A 580 27.35 20.78 -16.84
C LEU A 580 28.15 20.82 -18.16
N GLN A 581 27.73 20.02 -19.15
CA GLN A 581 28.32 20.01 -20.48
C GLN A 581 28.31 21.41 -21.11
N SER A 582 27.18 22.13 -21.01
CA SER A 582 27.02 23.48 -21.57
C SER A 582 27.96 24.51 -20.95
N GLN A 583 28.31 24.36 -19.66
CA GLN A 583 29.19 25.30 -18.96
C GLN A 583 30.63 25.22 -19.46
N HIS A 584 31.06 24.05 -19.95
CA HIS A 584 32.45 23.79 -20.37
C HIS A 584 32.60 23.57 -21.88
N LYS A 585 31.52 23.63 -22.66
CA LYS A 585 31.51 23.29 -24.10
C LYS A 585 32.15 21.92 -24.37
N ALA A 586 31.96 20.98 -23.44
CA ALA A 586 32.56 19.66 -23.50
C ALA A 586 31.79 18.74 -24.48
N ASN A 587 32.50 17.80 -25.10
CA ASN A 587 31.86 16.81 -25.97
C ASN A 587 31.15 15.70 -25.20
N GLN A 588 31.53 15.47 -23.94
CA GLN A 588 30.96 14.44 -23.07
C GLN A 588 31.05 14.85 -21.59
N VAL A 589 30.30 14.15 -20.75
CA VAL A 589 30.35 14.23 -19.28
C VAL A 589 30.48 12.81 -18.75
N GLU A 590 31.36 12.60 -17.78
CA GLU A 590 31.49 11.34 -17.06
C GLU A 590 30.57 11.35 -15.83
N LEU A 591 29.96 10.20 -15.51
CA LEU A 591 29.05 10.00 -14.37
C LEU A 591 29.68 9.07 -13.34
#